data_AF-X6P7E1-F1
#
_entry.id   AF-X6P7E1-F1
#
_cell.length_a   1.000
_cell.length_b   1.000
_cell.length_c   1.000
_cell.angle_alpha   90.00
_cell.angle_beta   90.00
_cell.angle_gamma   90.00
#
_symmetry.space_group_name_H-M   'P 1'
#
loop_
_entity.id
_entity.type
_entity.pdbx_description
1 polymer ?
#
loop_
_entity_poly.entity_id
_entity_poly.type
_entity_poly.pdbx_seq_one_letter_code
_entity_poly.pdbx_strand_id
1 'polypeptide(L)'
;MKKKVQVFFFKEGLKKFIYIKMEQLQDSFSIIEKEFVSKLLNLCKENFEEATKILTFLKDNKTTSQQQLYLIQLLETFGNKINKTVILNTWKQSNQIFADMYMKLKKISSTYNINEIKENNELKIMREICLYILWNIISHPKIIKYRQININSLYQILKRKCYRFNINVNILFEKMQSFLEQCGFQKENNNNNNNNNWYYHFIEYNAQLLWLWECYEKWIYQQPIYKTRINIPKTTCMLLNGKWKEYVMLFDYEYRRIILMNKNNLKIKTLTSWKSKKIIIGIECSYSIEFNSFQVILKGLYSLEYREPLNPYSMTLRQGLQYFKQQLQVRSQSILGEDELVIFECAFDKCEPQIPLNINEDEEVHWKINYKFMTSYKHSISIERIDIPKSIPIEDIIISSNRKPKFNPLLYECDIHKLKIIQINIQAKMN
;
A
#
# COMPACT_ATOMS: atom_id res chain seq x y z
N MET A 1 -23.58 -32.57 -1.65
CA MET A 1 -23.97 -32.08 -0.30
C MET A 1 -22.95 -32.45 0.80
N LYS A 2 -22.48 -33.70 0.90
CA LYS A 2 -21.56 -34.16 1.97
C LYS A 2 -20.26 -33.34 2.17
N LYS A 3 -19.56 -32.90 1.10
CA LYS A 3 -18.34 -32.08 1.23
C LYS A 3 -18.57 -30.69 1.85
N LYS A 4 -19.73 -30.07 1.63
CA LYS A 4 -20.03 -28.74 2.21
C LYS A 4 -20.28 -28.83 3.72
N VAL A 5 -20.89 -29.92 4.19
CA VAL A 5 -21.19 -30.16 5.61
C VAL A 5 -19.89 -30.37 6.42
N GLN A 6 -18.93 -31.15 5.90
CA GLN A 6 -17.65 -31.35 6.59
C GLN A 6 -16.82 -30.06 6.74
N VAL A 7 -16.79 -29.20 5.70
CA VAL A 7 -16.08 -27.91 5.76
C VAL A 7 -16.71 -26.98 6.80
N PHE A 8 -18.03 -27.03 6.96
CA PHE A 8 -18.74 -26.21 7.96
C PHE A 8 -18.38 -26.62 9.39
N PHE A 9 -18.46 -27.92 9.72
CA PHE A 9 -18.11 -28.42 11.05
C PHE A 9 -16.64 -28.14 11.41
N PHE A 10 -15.72 -28.23 10.44
CA PHE A 10 -14.32 -27.90 10.68
C PHE A 10 -14.11 -26.42 11.02
N LYS A 11 -14.81 -25.50 10.33
CA LYS A 11 -14.71 -24.05 10.60
C LYS A 11 -15.23 -23.68 11.98
N GLU A 12 -16.37 -24.25 12.40
CA GLU A 12 -16.94 -23.98 13.72
C GLU A 12 -16.09 -24.59 14.85
N GLY A 13 -15.54 -25.78 14.64
CA GLY A 13 -14.57 -26.38 15.57
C GLY A 13 -13.32 -25.51 15.75
N LEU A 14 -12.77 -24.99 14.64
CA LEU A 14 -11.60 -24.10 14.68
C LEU A 14 -11.89 -22.80 15.44
N LYS A 15 -13.04 -22.15 15.17
CA LYS A 15 -13.45 -20.93 15.89
C LYS A 15 -13.58 -21.17 17.39
N LYS A 16 -14.23 -22.28 17.79
CA LYS A 16 -14.37 -22.63 19.21
C LYS A 16 -13.02 -22.89 19.87
N PHE A 17 -12.10 -23.56 19.16
CA PHE A 17 -10.75 -23.78 19.65
C PHE A 17 -9.97 -22.46 19.86
N ILE A 18 -10.02 -21.56 18.87
CA ILE A 18 -9.39 -20.23 18.96
C ILE A 18 -9.96 -19.43 20.13
N TYR A 19 -11.28 -19.46 20.30
CA TYR A 19 -11.98 -18.77 21.39
C TYR A 19 -11.52 -19.28 22.77
N ILE A 20 -11.48 -20.61 22.97
CA ILE A 20 -11.02 -21.21 24.24
C ILE A 20 -9.56 -20.80 24.53
N LYS A 21 -8.70 -20.84 23.51
CA LYS A 21 -7.30 -20.42 23.67
C LYS A 21 -7.16 -18.94 23.98
N MET A 22 -8.01 -18.10 23.39
CA MET A 22 -8.06 -16.68 23.69
C MET A 22 -8.47 -16.41 25.14
N GLU A 23 -9.47 -17.13 25.68
CA GLU A 23 -9.83 -17.04 27.10
C GLU A 23 -8.68 -17.46 28.02
N GLN A 24 -8.01 -18.58 27.72
CA GLN A 24 -6.83 -19.03 28.48
C GLN A 24 -5.70 -17.99 28.51
N LEU A 25 -5.47 -17.31 27.39
CA LEU A 25 -4.52 -16.19 27.31
C LEU A 25 -5.00 -14.99 28.13
N GLN A 26 -6.27 -14.62 28.00
CA GLN A 26 -6.83 -13.50 28.76
C GLN A 26 -6.71 -13.71 30.27
N ASP A 27 -6.99 -14.92 30.75
CA ASP A 27 -6.89 -15.27 32.17
C ASP A 27 -5.43 -15.19 32.66
N SER A 28 -4.48 -15.63 31.84
CA SER A 28 -3.03 -15.57 32.15
C SER A 28 -2.48 -14.14 32.19
N PHE A 29 -3.14 -13.22 31.48
CA PHE A 29 -2.74 -11.83 31.30
C PHE A 29 -3.86 -10.85 31.65
N SER A 30 -4.51 -11.05 32.80
CA SER A 30 -5.70 -10.30 33.25
C SER A 30 -5.54 -8.78 33.34
N ILE A 31 -4.30 -8.29 33.41
CA ILE A 31 -3.96 -6.85 33.43
C ILE A 31 -4.10 -6.21 32.03
N ILE A 32 -4.00 -7.02 30.97
CA ILE A 32 -4.04 -6.54 29.59
C ILE A 32 -5.47 -6.60 29.07
N GLU A 33 -5.91 -5.52 28.43
CA GLU A 33 -7.27 -5.41 27.90
C GLU A 33 -7.57 -6.50 26.86
N LYS A 34 -8.79 -7.06 26.91
CA LYS A 34 -9.21 -8.15 26.03
C LYS A 34 -9.13 -7.80 24.53
N GLU A 35 -9.44 -6.55 24.19
CA GLU A 35 -9.33 -6.05 22.82
C GLU A 35 -7.88 -6.11 22.32
N PHE A 36 -6.91 -5.79 23.19
CA PHE A 36 -5.50 -5.85 22.87
C PHE A 36 -5.05 -7.28 22.55
N VAL A 37 -5.42 -8.25 23.41
CA VAL A 37 -5.07 -9.67 23.21
C VAL A 37 -5.62 -10.18 21.88
N SER A 38 -6.86 -9.80 21.53
CA SER A 38 -7.49 -10.15 20.25
C SER A 38 -6.72 -9.59 19.05
N LYS A 39 -6.40 -8.28 19.07
CA LYS A 39 -5.63 -7.63 17.99
C LYS A 39 -4.25 -8.27 17.83
N LEU A 40 -3.56 -8.53 18.94
CA LEU A 40 -2.24 -9.14 18.92
C LEU A 40 -2.27 -10.56 18.33
N LEU A 41 -3.26 -11.38 18.71
CA LEU A 41 -3.39 -12.73 18.19
C LEU A 41 -3.62 -12.73 16.67
N ASN A 42 -4.43 -11.79 16.17
CA ASN A 42 -4.61 -11.59 14.73
C ASN A 42 -3.29 -11.20 14.04
N LEU A 43 -2.47 -10.34 14.65
CA LEU A 43 -1.14 -9.96 14.13
C LEU A 43 -0.14 -11.12 14.12
N CYS A 44 -0.24 -12.02 15.10
CA CYS A 44 0.52 -13.26 15.18
C CYS A 44 -0.06 -14.38 14.30
N LYS A 45 -1.11 -14.12 13.51
CA LYS A 45 -1.78 -15.12 12.66
C LYS A 45 -2.16 -16.37 13.46
N GLU A 46 -2.73 -16.15 14.65
CA GLU A 46 -3.14 -17.21 15.58
C GLU A 46 -1.97 -18.05 16.14
N ASN A 47 -0.72 -17.60 15.99
CA ASN A 47 0.43 -18.21 16.67
C ASN A 47 0.43 -17.83 18.16
N PHE A 48 -0.19 -18.68 18.97
CA PHE A 48 -0.33 -18.49 20.42
C PHE A 48 1.02 -18.40 21.16
N GLU A 49 2.06 -19.12 20.71
CA GLU A 49 3.38 -19.06 21.34
C GLU A 49 4.03 -17.68 21.14
N GLU A 50 3.94 -17.16 19.92
CA GLU A 50 4.46 -15.82 19.60
C GLU A 50 3.68 -14.72 20.33
N ALA A 51 2.34 -14.83 20.37
CA ALA A 51 1.49 -13.91 21.14
C ALA A 51 1.82 -13.94 22.64
N THR A 52 2.00 -15.14 23.21
CA THR A 52 2.41 -15.32 24.62
C THR A 52 3.74 -14.63 24.89
N LYS A 53 4.75 -14.79 24.03
CA LYS A 53 6.05 -14.11 24.18
C LYS A 53 5.92 -12.58 24.24
N ILE A 54 5.06 -12.00 23.40
CA ILE A 54 4.81 -10.55 23.38
C ILE A 54 4.04 -10.10 24.63
N LEU A 55 3.03 -10.86 25.07
CA LEU A 55 2.27 -10.54 26.28
C LEU A 55 3.12 -10.65 27.55
N THR A 56 3.97 -11.67 27.64
CA THR A 56 4.97 -11.79 28.72
C THR A 56 5.90 -10.58 28.72
N PHE A 57 6.42 -10.17 27.56
CA PHE A 57 7.24 -8.96 27.46
C PHE A 57 6.52 -7.70 27.98
N LEU A 58 5.24 -7.51 27.63
CA LEU A 58 4.44 -6.36 28.08
C LEU A 58 4.24 -6.34 29.59
N LYS A 59 3.97 -7.51 30.18
CA LYS A 59 3.81 -7.72 31.62
C LYS A 59 5.11 -7.40 32.36
N ASP A 60 6.23 -7.96 31.90
CA ASP A 60 7.55 -7.81 32.54
C ASP A 60 8.06 -6.37 32.51
N ASN A 61 7.72 -5.61 31.45
CA ASN A 61 8.14 -4.21 31.30
C ASN A 61 7.14 -3.19 31.87
N LYS A 62 6.08 -3.66 32.57
CA LYS A 62 5.07 -2.81 33.23
C LYS A 62 4.48 -1.72 32.31
N THR A 63 4.20 -2.08 31.06
CA THR A 63 3.68 -1.13 30.07
C THR A 63 2.26 -0.66 30.41
N THR A 64 2.01 0.64 30.27
CA THR A 64 0.67 1.26 30.40
C THR A 64 -0.24 0.90 29.22
N SER A 65 -1.57 1.04 29.34
CA SER A 65 -2.50 0.79 28.23
C SER A 65 -2.16 1.61 26.97
N GLN A 66 -1.76 2.88 27.13
CA GLN A 66 -1.37 3.72 26.00
C GLN A 66 -0.11 3.18 25.29
N GLN A 67 0.88 2.75 26.06
CA GLN A 67 2.10 2.13 25.55
C GLN A 67 1.83 0.81 24.83
N GLN A 68 0.89 0.02 25.33
CA GLN A 68 0.43 -1.20 24.66
C GLN A 68 -0.12 -0.85 23.28
N LEU A 69 -1.06 0.10 23.18
CA LEU A 69 -1.62 0.56 21.90
C LEU A 69 -0.53 1.00 20.90
N TYR A 70 0.44 1.78 21.36
CA TYR A 70 1.60 2.19 20.57
C TYR A 70 2.43 0.99 20.08
N LEU A 71 2.66 -0.02 20.93
CA LEU A 71 3.39 -1.21 20.52
C LEU A 71 2.64 -2.02 19.47
N ILE A 72 1.31 -2.14 19.57
CA ILE A 72 0.49 -2.76 18.52
C ILE A 72 0.66 -2.02 17.19
N GLN A 73 0.60 -0.69 17.20
CA GLN A 73 0.78 0.10 15.97
C GLN A 73 2.16 -0.13 15.35
N LEU A 74 3.21 -0.28 16.18
CA LEU A 74 4.55 -0.60 15.69
C LEU A 74 4.63 -2.04 15.15
N LEU A 75 3.99 -3.01 15.79
CA LEU A 75 3.93 -4.40 15.30
C LEU A 75 3.12 -4.52 13.99
N GLU A 76 2.03 -3.76 13.85
CA GLU A 76 1.25 -3.65 12.61
C GLU A 76 2.10 -3.06 11.48
N THR A 77 2.81 -1.97 11.78
CA THR A 77 3.59 -1.21 10.80
C THR A 77 4.85 -1.96 10.37
N PHE A 78 5.56 -2.57 11.33
CA PHE A 78 6.90 -3.12 11.13
C PHE A 78 6.98 -4.63 11.28
N GLY A 79 6.02 -5.33 11.90
CA GLY A 79 6.13 -6.76 12.24
C GLY A 79 6.18 -7.72 11.06
N ASN A 80 5.81 -7.24 9.87
CA ASN A 80 5.99 -7.97 8.60
C ASN A 80 7.35 -7.74 7.94
N LYS A 81 8.12 -6.77 8.42
CA LYS A 81 9.41 -6.31 7.83
C LYS A 81 10.59 -6.58 8.76
N ILE A 82 10.38 -6.39 10.05
CA ILE A 82 11.37 -6.52 11.10
C ILE A 82 10.91 -7.66 12.01
N ASN A 83 11.85 -8.51 12.41
CA ASN A 83 11.57 -9.55 13.40
C ASN A 83 10.95 -8.92 14.66
N LYS A 84 9.84 -9.48 15.15
CA LYS A 84 9.14 -8.96 16.33
C LYS A 84 10.06 -8.85 17.55
N THR A 85 11.05 -9.73 17.72
CA THR A 85 12.02 -9.61 18.82
C THR A 85 12.90 -8.36 18.72
N VAL A 86 13.30 -7.95 17.50
CA VAL A 86 14.04 -6.71 17.26
C VAL A 86 13.17 -5.49 17.57
N ILE A 87 11.88 -5.55 17.22
CA ILE A 87 10.90 -4.52 17.58
C ILE A 87 10.83 -4.37 19.10
N LEU A 88 10.59 -5.46 19.83
CA LEU A 88 10.50 -5.45 21.30
C LEU A 88 11.81 -4.96 21.97
N ASN A 89 12.96 -5.40 21.48
CA ASN A 89 14.26 -4.95 22.02
C ASN A 89 14.48 -3.45 21.77
N THR A 90 14.11 -2.95 20.59
CA THR A 90 14.21 -1.51 20.26
C THR A 90 13.27 -0.66 21.13
N TRP A 91 12.08 -1.19 21.47
CA TRP A 91 11.17 -0.55 22.43
C TRP A 91 11.81 -0.37 23.79
N LYS A 92 12.40 -1.44 24.33
CA LYS A 92 13.10 -1.41 25.62
C LYS A 92 14.26 -0.41 25.62
N GLN A 93 15.04 -0.37 24.55
CA GLN A 93 16.18 0.56 24.38
C GLN A 93 15.77 2.03 24.16
N SER A 94 14.52 2.30 23.83
CA SER A 94 14.03 3.66 23.54
C SER A 94 13.23 4.24 24.70
N ASN A 95 13.42 3.71 25.92
CA ASN A 95 12.69 4.12 27.12
C ASN A 95 11.17 4.15 26.93
N GLN A 96 10.65 3.29 26.04
CA GLN A 96 9.23 3.21 25.71
C GLN A 96 8.64 4.52 25.12
N ILE A 97 9.49 5.37 24.53
CA ILE A 97 9.09 6.58 23.79
C ILE A 97 8.77 6.19 22.34
N PHE A 98 7.50 6.32 21.98
CA PHE A 98 6.99 5.89 20.67
C PHE A 98 7.69 6.59 19.49
N ALA A 99 7.88 7.91 19.56
CA ALA A 99 8.50 8.68 18.48
C ALA A 99 9.92 8.22 18.17
N ASP A 100 10.75 8.07 19.20
CA ASP A 100 12.15 7.63 19.08
C ASP A 100 12.23 6.20 18.52
N MET A 101 11.38 5.30 19.04
CA MET A 101 11.32 3.94 18.52
C MET A 101 10.87 3.91 17.06
N TYR A 102 9.82 4.66 16.70
CA TYR A 102 9.32 4.71 15.34
C TYR A 102 10.42 5.13 14.37
N MET A 103 11.19 6.17 14.71
CA MET A 103 12.31 6.63 13.88
C MET A 103 13.44 5.60 13.79
N LYS A 104 13.80 4.93 14.90
CA LYS A 104 14.79 3.85 14.88
C LYS A 104 14.35 2.66 14.04
N LEU A 105 13.10 2.20 14.19
CA LEU A 105 12.55 1.12 13.39
C LEU A 105 12.42 1.51 11.91
N LYS A 106 12.06 2.76 11.61
CA LYS A 106 12.06 3.29 10.24
C LYS A 106 13.46 3.18 9.64
N LYS A 107 14.50 3.60 10.36
CA LYS A 107 15.90 3.46 9.95
C LYS A 107 16.29 1.99 9.73
N ILE A 108 16.00 1.10 10.69
CA ILE A 108 16.27 -0.34 10.57
C ILE A 108 15.54 -0.94 9.36
N SER A 109 14.27 -0.58 9.16
CA SER A 109 13.48 -1.05 8.02
C SER A 109 14.01 -0.57 6.68
N SER A 110 14.63 0.62 6.64
CA SER A 110 15.21 1.17 5.42
C SER A 110 16.51 0.48 5.03
N THR A 111 17.27 -0.02 6.02
CA THR A 111 18.46 -0.85 5.79
C THR A 111 18.13 -2.32 5.55
N TYR A 112 16.87 -2.72 5.76
CA TYR A 112 16.46 -4.10 5.57
C TYR A 112 16.62 -4.47 4.10
N ASN A 113 17.43 -5.51 3.85
CA ASN A 113 17.78 -5.91 2.50
C ASN A 113 16.50 -6.33 1.76
N ILE A 114 16.03 -5.50 0.81
CA ILE A 114 14.83 -5.79 0.02
C ILE A 114 14.95 -7.16 -0.67
N ASN A 115 16.17 -7.62 -0.94
CA ASN A 115 16.43 -8.92 -1.54
C ASN A 115 16.13 -10.11 -0.62
N GLU A 116 16.04 -9.92 0.70
CA GLU A 116 15.71 -10.99 1.66
C GLU A 116 14.20 -11.26 1.74
N ILE A 117 13.36 -10.32 1.28
CA ILE A 117 11.91 -10.55 1.23
C ILE A 117 11.62 -11.48 0.04
N LYS A 118 11.77 -12.78 0.30
CA LYS A 118 11.37 -13.83 -0.63
C LYS A 118 9.86 -13.85 -0.72
N GLU A 119 9.36 -13.32 -1.83
CA GLU A 119 7.98 -13.50 -2.18
C GLU A 119 7.69 -14.97 -2.51
N ASN A 120 6.54 -15.48 -2.06
CA ASN A 120 6.06 -16.78 -2.51
C ASN A 120 5.90 -16.76 -4.05
N ASN A 121 6.56 -17.68 -4.72
CA ASN A 121 6.56 -17.78 -6.19
C ASN A 121 5.14 -17.94 -6.77
N GLU A 122 4.23 -18.65 -6.09
CA GLU A 122 2.83 -18.76 -6.51
C GLU A 122 2.14 -17.40 -6.52
N LEU A 123 2.29 -16.64 -5.43
CA LEU A 123 1.71 -15.30 -5.28
C LEU A 123 2.28 -14.36 -6.36
N LYS A 124 3.58 -14.44 -6.62
CA LYS A 124 4.26 -13.64 -7.64
C LYS A 124 3.65 -13.87 -9.02
N ILE A 125 3.50 -15.13 -9.44
CA ILE A 125 2.89 -15.50 -10.72
C ILE A 125 1.43 -15.05 -10.79
N MET A 126 0.65 -15.32 -9.73
CA MET A 126 -0.75 -14.88 -9.70
C MET A 126 -0.86 -13.37 -9.86
N ARG A 127 -0.12 -12.61 -9.05
CA ARG A 127 -0.14 -11.15 -9.10
C ARG A 127 0.18 -10.62 -10.48
N GLU A 128 1.26 -11.11 -11.10
CA GLU A 128 1.69 -10.64 -12.42
C GLU A 128 0.57 -10.81 -13.47
N ILE A 129 -0.06 -11.99 -13.50
CA ILE A 129 -1.15 -12.30 -14.43
C ILE A 129 -2.41 -11.49 -14.10
N CYS A 130 -2.78 -11.39 -12.82
CA CYS A 130 -3.94 -10.63 -12.37
C CYS A 130 -3.81 -9.14 -12.71
N LEU A 131 -2.66 -8.52 -12.39
CA LEU A 131 -2.39 -7.12 -12.72
C LEU A 131 -2.46 -6.89 -14.22
N TYR A 132 -1.93 -7.81 -15.02
CA TYR A 132 -2.00 -7.71 -16.48
C TYR A 132 -3.44 -7.75 -17.01
N ILE A 133 -4.24 -8.73 -16.58
CA ILE A 133 -5.65 -8.88 -16.98
C ILE A 133 -6.46 -7.65 -16.58
N LEU A 134 -6.41 -7.29 -15.29
CA LEU A 134 -7.16 -6.17 -14.74
C LEU A 134 -6.75 -4.85 -15.41
N TRP A 135 -5.45 -4.64 -15.63
CA TRP A 135 -4.95 -3.45 -16.28
C TRP A 135 -5.50 -3.28 -17.69
N ASN A 136 -5.50 -4.34 -18.52
CA ASN A 136 -6.00 -4.27 -19.89
C ASN A 136 -7.49 -3.85 -19.93
N ILE A 137 -8.28 -4.31 -18.96
CA ILE A 137 -9.70 -3.93 -18.88
C ILE A 137 -9.84 -2.49 -18.38
N ILE A 138 -9.16 -2.12 -17.29
CA ILE A 138 -9.24 -0.79 -16.68
C ILE A 138 -8.75 0.30 -17.65
N SER A 139 -7.68 0.04 -18.39
CA SER A 139 -7.10 1.00 -19.34
C SER A 139 -7.87 1.12 -20.65
N HIS A 140 -8.54 0.04 -21.07
CA HIS A 140 -9.27 -0.02 -22.32
C HIS A 140 -10.67 -0.62 -22.11
N PRO A 141 -11.51 0.02 -21.27
CA PRO A 141 -12.75 -0.58 -20.79
C PRO A 141 -13.71 -0.84 -21.94
N LYS A 142 -13.69 -0.05 -23.02
CA LYS A 142 -14.56 -0.24 -24.20
C LYS A 142 -14.18 -1.40 -25.12
N ILE A 143 -12.97 -1.97 -24.99
CA ILE A 143 -12.49 -3.02 -25.90
C ILE A 143 -12.96 -4.39 -25.39
N ILE A 144 -13.97 -4.94 -26.06
CA ILE A 144 -14.59 -6.23 -25.72
C ILE A 144 -13.56 -7.36 -25.64
N LYS A 145 -12.54 -7.35 -26.51
CA LYS A 145 -11.48 -8.37 -26.54
C LYS A 145 -10.76 -8.52 -25.20
N TYR A 146 -10.54 -7.44 -24.45
CA TYR A 146 -9.85 -7.51 -23.15
C TYR A 146 -10.74 -8.05 -22.03
N ARG A 147 -12.05 -8.07 -22.24
CA ARG A 147 -13.03 -8.62 -21.31
C ARG A 147 -13.21 -10.13 -21.46
N GLN A 148 -12.48 -10.76 -22.38
CA GLN A 148 -12.56 -12.19 -22.67
C GLN A 148 -11.22 -12.86 -22.35
N ILE A 149 -11.25 -13.92 -21.56
CA ILE A 149 -10.07 -14.70 -21.19
C ILE A 149 -10.29 -16.14 -21.62
N ASN A 150 -9.51 -16.58 -22.60
CA ASN A 150 -9.53 -17.96 -23.03
C ASN A 150 -8.85 -18.87 -22.00
N ILE A 151 -9.57 -19.88 -21.48
CA ILE A 151 -9.07 -20.77 -20.42
C ILE A 151 -7.79 -21.48 -20.84
N ASN A 152 -7.75 -22.03 -22.06
CA ASN A 152 -6.59 -22.77 -22.55
C ASN A 152 -5.36 -21.85 -22.64
N SER A 153 -5.52 -20.63 -23.16
CA SER A 153 -4.45 -19.64 -23.24
C SER A 153 -3.94 -19.25 -21.85
N LEU A 154 -4.82 -18.99 -20.90
CA LEU A 154 -4.45 -18.68 -19.51
C LEU A 154 -3.69 -19.85 -18.86
N TYR A 155 -4.18 -21.09 -19.03
CA TYR A 155 -3.53 -22.28 -18.50
C TYR A 155 -2.12 -22.48 -19.08
N GLN A 156 -1.93 -22.28 -20.39
CA GLN A 156 -0.60 -22.41 -21.01
C GLN A 156 0.38 -21.32 -20.52
N ILE A 157 -0.09 -20.09 -20.31
CA ILE A 157 0.71 -19.00 -19.72
C ILE A 157 1.14 -19.38 -18.29
N LEU A 158 0.19 -19.84 -17.47
CA LEU A 158 0.47 -20.31 -16.12
C LEU A 158 1.45 -21.48 -16.13
N LYS A 159 1.24 -22.48 -16.98
CA LYS A 159 2.12 -23.66 -17.10
C LYS A 159 3.57 -23.27 -17.36
N ARG A 160 3.80 -22.35 -18.31
CA ARG A 160 5.14 -21.85 -18.65
C ARG A 160 5.79 -21.13 -17.47
N LYS A 161 5.03 -20.31 -16.73
CA LYS A 161 5.55 -19.61 -15.55
C LYS A 161 5.80 -20.57 -14.38
N CYS A 162 4.87 -21.48 -14.09
CA CYS A 162 4.98 -22.46 -13.01
C CYS A 162 6.18 -23.40 -13.20
N TYR A 163 6.47 -23.82 -14.44
CA TYR A 163 7.63 -24.65 -14.74
C TYR A 163 8.94 -24.03 -14.26
N ARG A 164 9.11 -22.71 -14.40
CA ARG A 164 10.32 -21.98 -13.96
C ARG A 164 10.52 -21.98 -12.45
N PHE A 165 9.45 -22.15 -11.68
CA PHE A 165 9.47 -22.06 -10.22
C PHE A 165 9.12 -23.40 -9.54
N ASN A 166 9.03 -24.49 -10.31
CA ASN A 166 8.60 -25.81 -9.84
C ASN A 166 7.27 -25.79 -9.06
N ILE A 167 6.28 -25.04 -9.55
CA ILE A 167 4.95 -24.92 -8.94
C ILE A 167 3.96 -25.86 -9.62
N ASN A 168 3.03 -26.43 -8.85
CA ASN A 168 1.90 -27.18 -9.41
C ASN A 168 0.92 -26.23 -10.12
N VAL A 169 0.92 -26.27 -11.46
CA VAL A 169 0.06 -25.42 -12.30
C VAL A 169 -1.43 -25.63 -12.04
N ASN A 170 -1.88 -26.84 -11.69
CA ASN A 170 -3.30 -27.13 -11.50
C ASN A 170 -3.85 -26.40 -10.27
N ILE A 171 -3.10 -26.45 -9.17
CA ILE A 171 -3.45 -25.72 -7.93
C ILE A 171 -3.47 -24.21 -8.19
N LEU A 172 -2.46 -23.68 -8.89
CA LEU A 172 -2.40 -22.26 -9.20
C LEU A 172 -3.55 -21.82 -10.13
N PHE A 173 -3.92 -22.69 -11.07
CA PHE A 173 -5.00 -22.45 -12.01
C PHE A 173 -6.37 -22.42 -11.31
N GLU A 174 -6.63 -23.33 -10.37
CA GLU A 174 -7.85 -23.29 -9.53
C GLU A 174 -7.94 -21.98 -8.73
N LYS A 175 -6.83 -21.54 -8.11
CA LYS A 175 -6.76 -20.25 -7.42
C LYS A 175 -7.05 -19.07 -8.35
N MET A 176 -6.50 -19.10 -9.57
CA MET A 176 -6.75 -18.07 -10.58
C MET A 176 -8.22 -18.04 -11.02
N GLN A 177 -8.86 -19.21 -11.21
CA GLN A 177 -10.28 -19.28 -11.52
C GLN A 177 -11.14 -18.67 -10.40
N SER A 178 -10.86 -19.03 -9.14
CA SER A 178 -11.57 -18.45 -8.00
C SER A 178 -11.40 -16.94 -7.91
N PHE A 179 -10.20 -16.43 -8.21
CA PHE A 179 -9.94 -15.00 -8.28
C PHE A 179 -10.75 -14.30 -9.40
N LEU A 180 -10.80 -14.87 -10.60
CA LEU A 180 -11.57 -14.31 -11.71
C LEU A 180 -13.06 -14.23 -11.35
N GLU A 181 -13.61 -15.28 -10.74
CA GLU A 181 -14.98 -15.29 -10.25
C GLU A 181 -15.23 -14.20 -9.20
N GLN A 182 -14.32 -14.04 -8.22
CA GLN A 182 -14.40 -12.96 -7.22
C GLN A 182 -14.33 -11.56 -7.83
N CYS A 183 -13.62 -11.41 -8.96
CA CYS A 183 -13.58 -10.14 -9.68
C CYS A 183 -14.86 -9.87 -10.47
N GLY A 184 -15.77 -10.84 -10.60
CA GLY A 184 -17.02 -10.73 -11.36
C GLY A 184 -16.96 -11.30 -12.77
N PHE A 185 -15.91 -12.06 -13.12
CA PHE A 185 -15.91 -12.80 -14.38
C PHE A 185 -16.85 -14.00 -14.27
N GLN A 186 -17.52 -14.30 -15.38
CA GLN A 186 -18.42 -15.44 -15.50
C GLN A 186 -17.92 -16.39 -16.57
N LYS A 187 -18.08 -17.69 -16.35
CA LYS A 187 -17.90 -18.69 -17.41
C LYS A 187 -19.15 -18.71 -18.27
N GLU A 188 -18.99 -18.69 -19.58
CA GLU A 188 -20.10 -18.87 -20.50
C GLU A 188 -20.53 -20.35 -20.47
N ASN A 189 -21.74 -20.60 -19.97
CA ASN A 189 -22.28 -21.94 -19.77
C ASN A 189 -23.06 -22.38 -21.01
N ASN A 190 -22.39 -22.42 -22.17
CA ASN A 190 -23.04 -22.85 -23.41
C ASN A 190 -22.97 -24.38 -23.52
N ASN A 191 -24.10 -25.04 -23.27
CA ASN A 191 -24.24 -26.51 -23.30
C ASN A 191 -23.78 -27.17 -24.62
N ASN A 192 -23.62 -26.40 -25.70
CA ASN A 192 -23.35 -26.93 -27.04
C ASN A 192 -21.99 -26.52 -27.63
N ASN A 193 -21.12 -25.78 -26.92
CA ASN A 193 -19.82 -25.37 -27.48
C ASN A 193 -18.69 -25.45 -26.46
N ASN A 194 -17.58 -26.08 -26.85
CA ASN A 194 -16.32 -26.21 -26.09
C ASN A 194 -15.58 -24.87 -25.83
N ASN A 195 -16.25 -23.72 -25.98
CA ASN A 195 -15.66 -22.40 -25.75
C ASN A 195 -15.65 -22.07 -24.26
N ASN A 196 -14.69 -22.67 -23.56
CA ASN A 196 -14.37 -22.41 -22.17
C ASN A 196 -13.68 -21.03 -22.05
N ASN A 197 -14.41 -19.95 -22.27
CA ASN A 197 -13.91 -18.59 -22.06
C ASN A 197 -14.54 -18.00 -20.79
N TRP A 198 -13.77 -17.16 -20.10
CA TRP A 198 -14.29 -16.26 -19.07
C TRP A 198 -14.64 -14.91 -19.70
N TYR A 199 -15.75 -14.34 -19.29
CA TYR A 199 -16.25 -13.07 -19.77
C TYR A 199 -16.49 -12.11 -18.61
N TYR A 200 -16.14 -10.85 -18.82
CA TYR A 200 -16.49 -9.75 -17.95
C TYR A 200 -17.62 -8.93 -18.57
N HIS A 201 -18.85 -9.16 -18.13
CA HIS A 201 -20.04 -8.51 -18.66
C HIS A 201 -20.29 -7.16 -17.99
N PHE A 202 -20.27 -6.08 -18.78
CA PHE A 202 -20.66 -4.75 -18.32
C PHE A 202 -22.17 -4.59 -18.25
N ILE A 203 -22.70 -4.60 -17.04
CA ILE A 203 -24.10 -4.24 -16.75
C ILE A 203 -24.16 -2.74 -16.39
N GLU A 204 -23.31 -2.31 -15.47
CA GLU A 204 -23.20 -0.91 -15.04
C GLU A 204 -21.74 -0.44 -15.11
N TYR A 205 -21.46 0.45 -16.07
CA TYR A 205 -20.08 0.82 -16.42
C TYR A 205 -19.27 1.38 -15.23
N ASN A 206 -19.87 2.29 -14.44
CA ASN A 206 -19.15 2.97 -13.36
C ASN A 206 -18.91 2.06 -12.14
N ALA A 207 -19.94 1.35 -11.67
CA ALA A 207 -19.85 0.48 -10.50
C ALA A 207 -18.83 -0.66 -10.72
N GLN A 208 -18.85 -1.27 -11.90
CA GLN A 208 -17.94 -2.36 -12.23
C GLN A 208 -16.49 -1.89 -12.44
N LEU A 209 -16.29 -0.71 -13.04
CA LEU A 209 -14.94 -0.17 -13.18
C LEU A 209 -14.33 0.14 -11.81
N LEU A 210 -15.13 0.64 -10.87
CA LEU A 210 -14.71 0.86 -9.48
C LEU A 210 -14.36 -0.46 -8.80
N TRP A 211 -15.17 -1.51 -8.98
CA TRP A 211 -14.87 -2.84 -8.43
C TRP A 211 -13.56 -3.42 -8.99
N LEU A 212 -13.35 -3.35 -10.32
CA LEU A 212 -12.09 -3.78 -10.94
C LEU A 212 -10.90 -2.98 -10.42
N TRP A 213 -11.09 -1.67 -10.21
CA TRP A 213 -10.07 -0.82 -9.60
C TRP A 213 -9.71 -1.30 -8.19
N GLU A 214 -10.68 -1.62 -7.34
CA GLU A 214 -10.43 -2.16 -6.00
C GLU A 214 -9.69 -3.51 -6.05
N CYS A 215 -10.05 -4.38 -7.00
CA CYS A 215 -9.33 -5.63 -7.24
C CYS A 215 -7.87 -5.37 -7.67
N TYR A 216 -7.64 -4.37 -8.52
CA TYR A 216 -6.32 -3.99 -8.99
C TYR A 216 -5.47 -3.41 -7.86
N GLU A 217 -6.05 -2.50 -7.08
CA GLU A 217 -5.44 -1.91 -5.89
C GLU A 217 -5.00 -2.98 -4.88
N LYS A 218 -5.87 -3.97 -4.60
CA LYS A 218 -5.54 -5.11 -3.71
C LYS A 218 -4.28 -5.84 -4.16
N TRP A 219 -4.12 -6.10 -5.46
CA TRP A 219 -2.93 -6.78 -5.99
C TRP A 219 -1.68 -5.90 -5.99
N ILE A 220 -1.84 -4.60 -6.27
CA ILE A 220 -0.73 -3.65 -6.21
C ILE A 220 -0.13 -3.61 -4.80
N TYR A 221 -0.94 -3.50 -3.75
CA TYR A 221 -0.43 -3.49 -2.38
C TYR A 221 0.19 -4.80 -1.91
N GLN A 222 -0.02 -5.91 -2.63
CA GLN A 222 0.67 -7.16 -2.35
C GLN A 222 2.09 -7.22 -2.92
N GLN A 223 2.50 -6.27 -3.78
CA GLN A 223 3.88 -6.18 -4.28
C GLN A 223 4.87 -6.03 -3.10
N PRO A 224 5.99 -6.78 -3.05
CA PRO A 224 6.94 -6.71 -1.94
C PRO A 224 7.48 -5.30 -1.68
N ILE A 225 7.65 -4.50 -2.74
CA ILE A 225 8.13 -3.10 -2.65
C ILE A 225 7.15 -2.21 -1.85
N TYR A 226 5.84 -2.45 -1.95
CA TYR A 226 4.86 -1.74 -1.13
C TYR A 226 4.93 -2.14 0.33
N LYS A 227 5.28 -3.40 0.60
CA LYS A 227 5.50 -3.83 1.97
C LYS A 227 6.68 -3.11 2.59
N THR A 228 7.69 -2.67 1.84
CA THR A 228 8.88 -2.05 2.41
C THR A 228 8.73 -0.55 2.62
N ARG A 229 8.06 0.18 1.71
CA ARG A 229 7.93 1.64 1.82
C ARG A 229 6.73 2.05 2.68
N ILE A 230 7.03 2.67 3.82
CA ILE A 230 6.03 3.22 4.72
C ILE A 230 5.50 4.51 4.07
N ASN A 231 4.19 4.55 3.81
CA ASN A 231 3.42 5.74 3.40
C ASN A 231 3.53 6.18 1.95
N ILE A 232 3.33 5.26 1.01
CA ILE A 232 2.94 5.68 -0.33
C ILE A 232 1.54 6.33 -0.21
N PRO A 233 1.38 7.62 -0.55
CA PRO A 233 0.10 8.28 -0.42
C PRO A 233 -0.92 7.64 -1.37
N LYS A 234 -2.07 7.22 -0.82
CA LYS A 234 -3.16 6.62 -1.60
C LYS A 234 -3.85 7.64 -2.49
N THR A 235 -3.88 8.89 -2.06
CA THR A 235 -4.48 10.01 -2.78
C THR A 235 -3.44 11.07 -3.05
N THR A 236 -3.60 11.77 -4.16
CA THR A 236 -2.77 12.91 -4.51
C THR A 236 -3.60 13.99 -5.18
N CYS A 237 -3.24 15.23 -4.96
CA CYS A 237 -3.77 16.35 -5.72
C CYS A 237 -2.81 16.70 -6.87
N MET A 238 -3.34 16.81 -8.09
CA MET A 238 -2.58 17.24 -9.26
C MET A 238 -3.21 18.49 -9.87
N LEU A 239 -2.40 19.52 -10.10
CA LEU A 239 -2.82 20.75 -10.76
C LEU A 239 -2.88 20.53 -12.29
N LEU A 240 -4.07 20.61 -12.86
CA LEU A 240 -4.29 20.48 -14.30
C LEU A 240 -5.11 21.65 -14.82
N ASN A 241 -4.54 22.41 -15.75
CA ASN A 241 -5.17 23.57 -16.38
C ASN A 241 -5.68 24.57 -15.32
N GLY A 242 -4.83 24.89 -14.34
CA GLY A 242 -5.16 25.82 -13.25
C GLY A 242 -6.14 25.29 -12.20
N LYS A 243 -6.61 24.03 -12.30
CA LYS A 243 -7.54 23.43 -11.32
C LYS A 243 -6.91 22.24 -10.63
N TRP A 244 -6.94 22.24 -9.29
CA TRP A 244 -6.57 21.09 -8.49
C TRP A 244 -7.61 19.98 -8.65
N LYS A 245 -7.13 18.76 -8.85
CA LYS A 245 -7.97 17.56 -8.92
C LYS A 245 -7.35 16.48 -8.05
N GLU A 246 -8.18 15.87 -7.23
CA GLU A 246 -7.82 14.70 -6.43
C GLU A 246 -7.83 13.44 -7.30
N TYR A 247 -6.83 12.60 -7.11
CA TYR A 247 -6.67 11.30 -7.74
C TYR A 247 -6.35 10.25 -6.68
N VAL A 248 -6.88 9.05 -6.84
CA VAL A 248 -6.31 7.86 -6.21
C VAL A 248 -5.07 7.47 -7.01
N MET A 249 -3.96 7.23 -6.33
CA MET A 249 -2.67 6.94 -6.92
C MET A 249 -2.22 5.52 -6.59
N LEU A 250 -1.80 4.79 -7.63
CA LEU A 250 -1.17 3.49 -7.51
C LEU A 250 0.14 3.48 -8.31
N PHE A 251 1.21 2.96 -7.73
CA PHE A 251 2.50 2.69 -8.36
C PHE A 251 2.54 1.23 -8.81
N ASP A 252 2.47 0.98 -10.10
CA ASP A 252 2.70 -0.36 -10.60
C ASP A 252 4.19 -0.53 -10.88
N TYR A 253 4.93 -1.06 -9.90
CA TYR A 253 6.38 -1.21 -9.98
C TYR A 253 6.80 -2.24 -11.05
N GLU A 254 5.98 -3.27 -11.27
CA GLU A 254 6.22 -4.30 -12.29
C GLU A 254 6.32 -3.66 -13.68
N TYR A 255 5.39 -2.74 -13.98
CA TYR A 255 5.31 -2.04 -15.25
C TYR A 255 5.89 -0.61 -15.21
N ARG A 256 6.54 -0.23 -14.10
CA ARG A 256 7.19 1.07 -13.86
C ARG A 256 6.32 2.27 -14.22
N ARG A 257 5.07 2.27 -13.77
CA ARG A 257 4.09 3.32 -14.09
C ARG A 257 3.37 3.81 -12.84
N ILE A 258 2.99 5.08 -12.85
CA ILE A 258 2.06 5.65 -11.87
C ILE A 258 0.70 5.73 -12.53
N ILE A 259 -0.31 5.22 -11.83
CA ILE A 259 -1.68 5.15 -12.29
C ILE A 259 -2.49 6.08 -11.40
N LEU A 260 -3.23 6.98 -12.04
CA LEU A 260 -4.05 7.98 -11.37
C LEU A 260 -5.51 7.77 -11.77
N MET A 261 -6.39 7.48 -10.80
CA MET A 261 -7.82 7.42 -11.03
C MET A 261 -8.50 8.65 -10.44
N ASN A 262 -9.21 9.40 -11.28
CA ASN A 262 -10.04 10.50 -10.82
C ASN A 262 -11.32 9.95 -10.16
N LYS A 263 -11.54 10.20 -8.87
CA LYS A 263 -12.71 9.68 -8.13
C LYS A 263 -14.05 10.13 -8.73
N ASN A 264 -14.12 11.36 -9.23
CA ASN A 264 -15.38 11.97 -9.66
C ASN A 264 -15.89 11.44 -11.01
N ASN A 265 -15.00 11.00 -11.89
CA ASN A 265 -15.39 10.54 -13.23
C ASN A 265 -14.75 9.22 -13.67
N LEU A 266 -14.05 8.54 -12.75
CA LEU A 266 -13.38 7.26 -12.94
C LEU A 266 -12.42 7.23 -14.13
N LYS A 267 -11.95 8.40 -14.60
CA LYS A 267 -10.94 8.45 -15.67
C LYS A 267 -9.60 8.04 -15.11
N ILE A 268 -9.06 6.94 -15.65
CA ILE A 268 -7.70 6.49 -15.37
C ILE A 268 -6.72 7.20 -16.30
N LYS A 269 -5.61 7.65 -15.72
CA LYS A 269 -4.44 8.18 -16.43
C LYS A 269 -3.22 7.37 -16.05
N THR A 270 -2.34 7.15 -17.01
CA THR A 270 -1.01 6.59 -16.75
C THR A 270 0.06 7.63 -16.95
N LEU A 271 1.08 7.54 -16.11
CA LEU A 271 2.32 8.28 -16.24
C LEU A 271 3.42 7.23 -16.50
N THR A 272 3.75 7.05 -17.78
CA THR A 272 4.72 6.04 -18.26
C THR A 272 6.07 6.64 -18.66
N SER A 273 6.18 7.97 -18.71
CA SER A 273 7.40 8.70 -19.10
C SER A 273 7.85 9.60 -17.95
N TRP A 274 9.07 9.33 -17.48
CA TRP A 274 9.76 10.00 -16.38
C TRP A 274 10.24 11.41 -16.74
N LYS A 275 10.05 11.82 -18.00
CA LYS A 275 10.94 12.81 -18.63
C LYS A 275 10.40 14.22 -18.82
N SER A 276 9.16 14.60 -18.50
CA SER A 276 8.71 15.92 -19.03
C SER A 276 7.61 16.72 -18.35
N LYS A 277 7.11 16.41 -17.14
CA LYS A 277 6.21 17.35 -16.46
C LYS A 277 6.55 17.43 -14.97
N LYS A 278 6.60 18.65 -14.42
CA LYS A 278 6.55 18.88 -12.97
C LYS A 278 5.19 18.34 -12.50
N ILE A 279 5.17 17.07 -12.12
CA ILE A 279 4.01 16.48 -11.46
C ILE A 279 4.14 16.92 -10.01
N ILE A 280 3.27 17.84 -9.63
CA ILE A 280 3.11 18.27 -8.26
C ILE A 280 2.23 17.23 -7.60
N ILE A 281 2.81 16.43 -6.72
CA ILE A 281 2.09 15.48 -5.88
C ILE A 281 1.86 16.22 -4.56
N GLY A 282 0.63 16.71 -4.37
CA GLY A 282 0.21 17.24 -3.08
C GLY A 282 -0.17 16.09 -2.15
N ILE A 283 0.49 15.99 -0.99
CA ILE A 283 0.02 15.15 0.11
C ILE A 283 -0.82 16.05 1.03
N GLU A 284 -2.06 15.64 1.27
CA GLU A 284 -2.95 16.33 2.19
C GLU A 284 -2.78 15.72 3.58
N CYS A 285 -2.30 16.54 4.52
CA CYS A 285 -2.20 16.15 5.91
C CYS A 285 -3.08 17.11 6.73
N SER A 286 -4.06 16.56 7.45
CA SER A 286 -4.86 17.32 8.39
C SER A 286 -4.26 17.18 9.79
N TYR A 287 -4.01 18.30 10.46
CA TYR A 287 -3.57 18.33 11.85
C TYR A 287 -4.59 19.10 12.68
N SER A 288 -4.89 18.62 13.88
CA SER A 288 -5.51 19.45 14.91
C SER A 288 -4.41 20.03 15.78
N ILE A 289 -4.55 21.32 16.06
CA ILE A 289 -3.70 22.06 16.98
C ILE A 289 -4.54 22.44 18.17
N GLU A 290 -4.05 22.05 19.34
CA GLU A 290 -4.58 22.48 20.61
C GLU A 290 -3.66 23.59 21.11
N PHE A 291 -4.23 24.77 21.33
CA PHE A 291 -3.53 25.94 21.82
C PHE A 291 -3.99 26.17 23.25
N ASN A 292 -3.18 25.72 24.20
CA ASN A 292 -3.19 26.33 25.53
C ASN A 292 -2.08 27.39 25.50
N SER A 293 -2.18 28.44 26.32
CA SER A 293 -1.36 29.66 26.29
C SER A 293 0.17 29.44 26.21
N PHE A 294 0.69 28.21 26.40
CA PHE A 294 2.12 27.90 26.34
C PHE A 294 2.54 26.77 25.38
N GLN A 295 1.62 26.01 24.77
CA GLN A 295 1.97 24.80 24.01
C GLN A 295 1.11 24.60 22.76
N VAL A 296 1.78 24.29 21.64
CA VAL A 296 1.15 23.80 20.40
C VAL A 296 1.23 22.29 20.40
N ILE A 297 0.09 21.61 20.51
CA ILE A 297 0.03 20.15 20.33
C ILE A 297 -0.35 19.83 18.89
N LEU A 298 0.60 19.30 18.14
CA LEU A 298 0.39 18.83 16.78
C LEU A 298 -0.10 17.38 16.82
N LYS A 299 -1.36 17.11 16.47
CA LYS A 299 -1.88 15.73 16.33
C LYS A 299 -1.82 15.31 14.86
N GLY A 300 -0.82 14.50 14.50
CA GLY A 300 -0.57 14.07 13.12
C GLY A 300 -1.16 12.72 12.69
N LEU A 301 -0.97 12.39 11.40
CA LEU A 301 -1.41 11.14 10.75
C LEU A 301 -0.96 9.85 11.46
N TYR A 302 0.08 9.91 12.30
CA TYR A 302 0.63 8.77 13.05
C TYR A 302 0.36 8.84 14.55
N SER A 303 -0.64 9.61 14.99
CA SER A 303 -0.91 9.86 16.41
C SER A 303 0.31 10.42 17.17
N LEU A 304 1.27 10.98 16.45
CA LEU A 304 2.44 11.61 17.04
C LEU A 304 1.98 12.97 17.56
N GLU A 305 1.94 13.12 18.88
CA GLU A 305 1.77 14.41 19.53
C GLU A 305 3.12 15.11 19.58
N TYR A 306 3.28 16.17 18.79
CA TYR A 306 4.44 17.05 18.94
C TYR A 306 4.03 18.27 19.75
N ARG A 307 4.76 18.55 20.82
CA ARG A 307 4.56 19.73 21.66
C ARG A 307 5.65 20.75 21.36
N GLU A 308 5.26 21.92 20.87
CA GLU A 308 6.17 23.06 20.74
C GLU A 308 5.83 24.12 21.78
N PRO A 309 6.77 24.53 22.64
CA PRO A 309 6.53 25.66 23.51
C PRO A 309 6.48 26.94 22.68
N LEU A 310 5.37 27.68 22.80
CA LEU A 310 5.30 29.07 22.33
C LEU A 310 5.25 29.96 23.57
N ASN A 311 6.05 31.02 23.58
CA ASN A 311 5.98 32.01 24.65
C ASN A 311 4.95 33.10 24.26
N PRO A 312 3.74 33.09 24.85
CA PRO A 312 2.64 33.98 24.46
C PRO A 312 2.96 35.44 24.76
N TYR A 313 3.85 35.71 25.72
CA TYR A 313 4.25 37.06 26.10
C TYR A 313 5.28 37.67 25.14
N SER A 314 5.88 36.86 24.27
CA SER A 314 6.94 37.29 23.35
C SER A 314 6.51 37.39 21.89
N MET A 315 5.34 36.86 21.53
CA MET A 315 4.90 36.81 20.14
C MET A 315 3.38 36.96 19.99
N THR A 316 2.97 37.63 18.91
CA THR A 316 1.57 37.69 18.48
C THR A 316 1.14 36.37 17.85
N LEU A 317 -0.18 36.09 17.80
CA LEU A 317 -0.73 34.92 17.09
C LEU A 317 -0.23 34.84 15.64
N ARG A 318 -0.14 35.97 14.93
CA ARG A 318 0.38 36.02 13.56
C ARG A 318 1.84 35.55 13.48
N GLN A 319 2.67 36.00 14.42
CA GLN A 319 4.06 35.56 14.53
C GLN A 319 4.14 34.07 14.90
N GLY A 320 3.30 33.60 15.82
CA GLY A 320 3.20 32.19 16.19
C GLY A 320 2.81 31.30 15.01
N LEU A 321 1.79 31.68 14.23
CA LEU A 321 1.38 30.97 13.02
C LEU A 321 2.48 30.97 11.95
N GLN A 322 3.21 32.08 11.79
CA GLN A 322 4.30 32.18 10.83
C GLN A 322 5.52 31.35 11.25
N TYR A 323 5.88 31.38 12.54
CA TYR A 323 6.89 30.50 13.14
C TYR A 323 6.51 29.04 12.91
N PHE A 324 5.27 28.69 13.22
CA PHE A 324 4.76 27.34 13.05
C PHE A 324 4.75 26.89 11.58
N LYS A 325 4.38 27.78 10.65
CA LYS A 325 4.49 27.54 9.20
C LYS A 325 5.93 27.18 8.79
N GLN A 326 6.92 27.90 9.30
CA GLN A 326 8.34 27.64 9.04
C GLN A 326 8.79 26.32 9.65
N GLN A 327 8.43 26.05 10.91
CA GLN A 327 8.75 24.80 11.59
C GLN A 327 8.15 23.58 10.88
N LEU A 328 6.88 23.69 10.46
CA LEU A 328 6.24 22.65 9.65
C LEU A 328 7.02 22.39 8.37
N GLN A 329 7.45 23.44 7.66
CA GLN A 329 8.20 23.27 6.42
C GLN A 329 9.55 22.59 6.64
N VAL A 330 10.32 23.02 7.64
CA VAL A 330 11.61 22.39 8.00
C VAL A 330 11.42 20.92 8.38
N ARG A 331 10.38 20.60 9.16
CA ARG A 331 10.08 19.22 9.56
C ARG A 331 9.64 18.37 8.38
N SER A 332 8.75 18.88 7.54
CA SER A 332 8.28 18.17 6.35
C SER A 332 9.41 17.87 5.38
N GLN A 333 10.30 18.84 5.14
CA GLN A 333 11.53 18.64 4.38
C GLN A 333 12.38 17.52 4.98
N SER A 334 12.57 17.53 6.31
CA SER A 334 13.42 16.57 7.01
C SER A 334 12.84 15.15 7.08
N ILE A 335 11.52 15.03 7.27
CA ILE A 335 10.85 13.74 7.54
C ILE A 335 10.36 13.08 6.25
N LEU A 336 9.85 13.88 5.31
CA LEU A 336 9.12 13.43 4.12
C LEU A 336 9.81 13.87 2.80
N GLY A 337 10.83 14.72 2.86
CA GLY A 337 11.47 15.29 1.66
C GLY A 337 10.55 16.26 0.91
N GLU A 338 9.53 16.80 1.58
CA GLU A 338 8.56 17.73 1.01
C GLU A 338 9.20 19.10 0.80
N ASP A 339 9.11 19.68 -0.40
CA ASP A 339 9.91 20.86 -0.75
C ASP A 339 9.25 22.19 -0.34
N GLU A 340 7.97 22.33 -0.67
CA GLU A 340 7.27 23.62 -0.59
C GLU A 340 5.89 23.48 0.04
N LEU A 341 5.57 24.38 0.96
CA LEU A 341 4.23 24.47 1.56
C LEU A 341 3.30 25.25 0.64
N VAL A 342 2.37 24.56 -0.01
CA VAL A 342 1.47 25.14 -1.02
C VAL A 342 0.24 25.75 -0.38
N ILE A 343 -0.32 25.07 0.61
CA ILE A 343 -1.53 25.51 1.31
C ILE A 343 -1.22 25.54 2.81
N PHE A 344 -1.58 26.63 3.47
CA PHE A 344 -1.55 26.78 4.92
C PHE A 344 -2.74 27.66 5.30
N GLU A 345 -3.84 27.01 5.69
CA GLU A 345 -5.12 27.63 5.97
C GLU A 345 -5.52 27.33 7.42
N CYS A 346 -5.84 28.38 8.17
CA CYS A 346 -6.36 28.27 9.53
C CYS A 346 -7.88 28.43 9.48
N ALA A 347 -8.62 27.40 9.88
CA ALA A 347 -10.09 27.43 9.89
C ALA A 347 -10.60 28.03 11.21
N PHE A 348 -10.51 29.35 11.34
CA PHE A 348 -10.89 30.10 12.54
C PHE A 348 -12.39 29.99 12.87
N ASP A 349 -13.21 29.81 11.84
CA ASP A 349 -14.65 29.58 11.94
C ASP A 349 -15.02 28.27 12.65
N LYS A 350 -14.06 27.34 12.75
CA LYS A 350 -14.22 26.02 13.37
C LYS A 350 -13.52 25.90 14.73
N CYS A 351 -13.15 27.04 15.33
CA CYS A 351 -12.63 27.05 16.69
C CYS A 351 -13.77 26.71 17.67
N GLU A 352 -13.48 25.80 18.59
CA GLU A 352 -14.34 25.50 19.74
C GLU A 352 -13.55 25.80 21.01
N PRO A 353 -14.03 26.73 21.87
CA PRO A 353 -15.17 27.63 21.63
C PRO A 353 -14.88 28.65 20.51
N GLN A 354 -15.94 29.16 19.87
CA GLN A 354 -15.81 30.27 18.92
C GLN A 354 -15.31 31.49 19.71
N ILE A 355 -14.12 31.97 19.39
CA ILE A 355 -13.45 33.11 20.06
C ILE A 355 -14.42 34.32 20.05
N PRO A 356 -15.07 34.70 21.17
CA PRO A 356 -15.83 35.93 21.17
C PRO A 356 -14.88 37.12 21.00
N LEU A 357 -15.36 38.22 20.42
CA LEU A 357 -14.57 39.45 20.22
C LEU A 357 -14.08 40.10 21.54
N ASN A 358 -14.51 39.59 22.69
CA ASN A 358 -14.30 40.17 24.00
C ASN A 358 -13.97 39.06 25.02
N ILE A 359 -12.74 38.55 25.00
CA ILE A 359 -12.27 37.49 25.93
C ILE A 359 -11.40 38.14 27.00
N ASN A 360 -11.84 38.04 28.25
CA ASN A 360 -11.05 38.36 29.44
C ASN A 360 -10.69 37.10 30.26
N GLU A 361 -11.04 35.89 29.80
CA GLU A 361 -10.84 34.64 30.53
C GLU A 361 -9.95 33.66 29.75
N ASP A 362 -9.09 32.93 30.50
CA ASP A 362 -8.11 31.97 29.99
C ASP A 362 -8.78 30.65 29.53
N GLU A 363 -9.53 30.70 28.43
CA GLU A 363 -10.10 29.50 27.81
C GLU A 363 -9.10 28.81 26.86
N GLU A 364 -9.04 27.47 26.90
CA GLU A 364 -8.30 26.68 25.92
C GLU A 364 -9.01 26.75 24.57
N VAL A 365 -8.28 27.13 23.51
CA VAL A 365 -8.85 27.25 22.16
C VAL A 365 -8.24 26.20 21.25
N HIS A 366 -9.10 25.41 20.60
CA HIS A 366 -8.67 24.45 19.58
C HIS A 366 -8.72 25.08 18.18
N TRP A 367 -7.63 24.93 17.42
CA TRP A 367 -7.50 25.45 16.06
C TRP A 367 -7.26 24.29 15.08
N LYS A 368 -8.01 24.29 13.99
CA LYS A 368 -7.75 23.35 12.88
C LYS A 368 -6.95 24.05 11.80
N ILE A 369 -5.71 23.61 11.60
CA ILE A 369 -4.86 24.08 10.50
C ILE A 369 -4.83 23.00 9.42
N ASN A 370 -5.30 23.38 8.23
CA ASN A 370 -5.16 22.57 7.04
C ASN A 370 -3.93 23.04 6.28
N TYR A 371 -3.05 22.12 5.95
CA TYR A 371 -1.92 22.44 5.10
C TYR A 371 -1.65 21.35 4.08
N LYS A 372 -1.04 21.74 2.96
CA LYS A 372 -0.63 20.81 1.90
C LYS A 372 0.78 21.15 1.47
N PHE A 373 1.61 20.12 1.46
CA PHE A 373 2.96 20.22 0.93
C PHE A 373 3.00 19.72 -0.50
N MET A 374 3.89 20.32 -1.27
CA MET A 374 4.36 19.82 -2.54
C MET A 374 5.69 19.13 -2.32
N THR A 375 5.72 17.85 -2.69
CA THR A 375 6.98 17.11 -2.85
C THR A 375 7.38 17.19 -4.31
N SER A 376 8.61 17.60 -4.62
CA SER A 376 9.16 17.40 -5.95
C SER A 376 9.32 15.90 -6.18
N TYR A 377 9.12 15.51 -7.43
CA TYR A 377 9.26 14.12 -7.86
C TYR A 377 10.59 13.48 -7.43
N LYS A 378 11.68 14.26 -7.38
CA LYS A 378 13.02 13.81 -6.97
C LYS A 378 13.03 13.24 -5.55
N HIS A 379 12.24 13.82 -4.65
CA HIS A 379 12.15 13.40 -3.25
C HIS A 379 11.05 12.35 -3.00
N SER A 380 10.00 12.32 -3.83
CA SER A 380 8.89 11.35 -3.67
C SER A 380 9.29 9.91 -4.00
N ILE A 381 10.24 9.71 -4.92
CA ILE A 381 10.66 8.38 -5.35
C ILE A 381 12.19 8.37 -5.44
N SER A 382 12.88 8.15 -4.32
CA SER A 382 14.26 7.71 -4.42
C SER A 382 14.25 6.32 -5.07
N ILE A 383 14.78 6.24 -6.29
CA ILE A 383 15.12 4.97 -6.93
C ILE A 383 16.62 4.91 -6.83
N GLU A 384 17.10 4.75 -5.60
CA GLU A 384 18.37 4.05 -5.47
C GLU A 384 18.12 2.67 -6.10
N ARG A 385 18.70 2.49 -7.28
CA ARG A 385 18.71 1.20 -7.94
C ARG A 385 19.52 0.31 -7.01
N ILE A 386 18.84 -0.52 -6.24
CA ILE A 386 19.47 -1.75 -5.80
C ILE A 386 19.80 -2.47 -7.11
N ASP A 387 21.07 -2.83 -7.30
CA ASP A 387 21.51 -3.63 -8.44
C ASP A 387 20.83 -5.00 -8.33
N ILE A 388 19.59 -5.06 -8.83
CA ILE A 388 18.86 -6.31 -8.97
C ILE A 388 19.69 -7.10 -9.99
N PRO A 389 20.16 -8.32 -9.65
CA PRO A 389 20.90 -9.14 -10.59
C PRO A 389 20.08 -9.25 -11.88
N LYS A 390 20.66 -8.79 -12.99
CA LYS A 390 20.05 -8.87 -14.31
C LYS A 390 19.61 -10.32 -14.47
N SER A 391 18.30 -10.52 -14.66
CA SER A 391 17.78 -11.85 -14.99
C SER A 391 18.65 -12.43 -16.10
N ILE A 392 19.13 -13.65 -15.90
CA ILE A 392 19.99 -14.37 -16.83
C ILE A 392 19.45 -14.16 -18.26
N PRO A 393 20.29 -13.74 -19.23
CA PRO A 393 19.87 -13.56 -20.60
C PRO A 393 19.18 -14.85 -21.06
N ILE A 394 17.94 -14.72 -21.52
CA ILE A 394 17.20 -15.84 -22.11
C ILE A 394 17.88 -16.10 -23.45
N GLU A 395 18.85 -17.01 -23.47
CA GLU A 395 19.31 -17.62 -24.71
C GLU A 395 18.17 -18.47 -25.27
N ASP A 396 17.91 -18.22 -26.55
CA ASP A 396 16.72 -18.62 -27.27
C ASP A 396 16.51 -20.16 -27.26
N ILE A 397 15.35 -20.61 -26.79
CA ILE A 397 14.78 -21.88 -27.27
C ILE A 397 14.25 -21.60 -28.68
N ILE A 398 15.07 -21.95 -29.68
CA ILE A 398 14.71 -21.90 -31.09
C ILE A 398 13.53 -22.84 -31.33
N ILE A 399 12.35 -22.28 -31.56
CA ILE A 399 11.22 -22.99 -32.18
C ILE A 399 11.04 -22.37 -33.56
N SER A 400 11.45 -23.10 -34.60
CA SER A 400 11.17 -22.75 -35.98
C SER A 400 9.66 -22.88 -36.25
N SER A 401 9.03 -21.77 -36.59
CA SER A 401 7.63 -21.74 -37.05
C SER A 401 7.48 -20.63 -38.08
N ASN A 402 7.54 -21.01 -39.36
CA ASN A 402 7.39 -20.12 -40.53
C ASN A 402 5.94 -19.67 -40.78
N ARG A 403 5.12 -19.48 -39.75
CA ARG A 403 3.77 -18.90 -39.88
C ARG A 403 3.73 -17.54 -39.19
N LYS A 404 3.51 -16.48 -39.97
CA LYS A 404 3.20 -15.14 -39.44
C LYS A 404 2.05 -15.26 -38.42
N PRO A 405 2.26 -14.99 -37.13
CA PRO A 405 1.20 -15.10 -36.14
C PRO A 405 0.22 -13.95 -36.31
N LYS A 406 -1.08 -14.27 -36.33
CA LYS A 406 -2.16 -13.30 -36.11
C LYS A 406 -1.93 -12.67 -34.73
N PHE A 407 -1.91 -11.34 -34.68
CA PHE A 407 -1.62 -10.52 -33.49
C PHE A 407 -2.30 -11.07 -32.21
N ASN A 408 -1.49 -11.64 -31.33
CA ASN A 408 -1.89 -12.12 -30.01
C ASN A 408 -1.50 -11.05 -28.97
N PRO A 409 -2.46 -10.29 -28.41
CA PRO A 409 -2.16 -9.19 -27.50
C PRO A 409 -1.60 -9.65 -26.14
N LEU A 410 -1.47 -10.95 -25.89
CA LEU A 410 -0.94 -11.54 -24.65
C LEU A 410 0.59 -11.46 -24.50
N LEU A 411 1.29 -10.88 -25.48
CA LEU A 411 2.75 -10.67 -25.42
C LEU A 411 3.06 -9.20 -25.68
N TYR A 412 3.23 -8.42 -24.61
CA TYR A 412 3.83 -7.09 -24.70
C TYR A 412 5.35 -7.25 -24.57
N GLU A 413 6.00 -7.45 -25.71
CA GLU A 413 7.44 -7.65 -25.89
C GLU A 413 8.16 -6.29 -25.94
N CYS A 414 7.94 -5.44 -24.93
CA CYS A 414 8.15 -4.01 -25.13
C CYS A 414 9.60 -3.52 -25.03
N ASP A 415 10.55 -4.36 -24.58
CA ASP A 415 11.97 -3.98 -24.56
C ASP A 415 12.92 -5.01 -25.23
N ILE A 416 12.53 -6.28 -25.39
CA ILE A 416 13.39 -7.30 -26.01
C ILE A 416 13.50 -7.09 -27.53
N HIS A 417 12.42 -6.73 -28.22
CA HIS A 417 12.46 -6.45 -29.65
C HIS A 417 13.29 -5.22 -30.01
N LYS A 418 13.26 -4.17 -29.17
CA LYS A 418 14.10 -2.99 -29.37
C LYS A 418 15.58 -3.33 -29.21
N LEU A 419 15.93 -4.18 -28.25
CA LEU A 419 17.30 -4.66 -28.06
C LEU A 419 17.75 -5.58 -29.20
N LYS A 420 16.89 -6.47 -29.71
CA LYS A 420 17.19 -7.29 -30.90
C LYS A 420 17.42 -6.42 -32.15
N ILE A 421 16.63 -5.36 -32.36
CA ILE A 421 16.84 -4.41 -33.48
C ILE A 421 18.17 -3.67 -33.34
N ILE A 422 18.55 -3.25 -32.12
CA ILE A 422 19.85 -2.59 -31.87
C ILE A 422 21.00 -3.55 -32.16
N GLN A 423 20.91 -4.82 -31.72
CA GLN A 423 21.92 -5.83 -31.96
C GLN A 423 22.09 -6.16 -33.45
N ILE A 424 20.99 -6.30 -34.19
CA ILE A 424 20.99 -6.51 -35.64
C ILE A 424 21.64 -5.31 -36.36
N ASN A 425 21.33 -4.08 -35.95
CA ASN A 425 21.91 -2.88 -36.55
C ASN A 425 23.40 -2.69 -36.23
N ILE A 426 23.89 -3.21 -35.09
CA ILE A 426 25.33 -3.21 -34.76
C ILE A 426 26.06 -4.22 -35.62
N GLN A 427 25.52 -5.44 -35.76
CA GLN A 427 26.12 -6.49 -36.60
C GLN A 427 26.16 -6.09 -38.08
N ALA A 428 25.09 -5.43 -38.59
CA ALA A 428 25.05 -4.91 -39.96
C ALA A 428 26.00 -3.73 -40.23
N LYS A 429 26.61 -3.13 -39.20
CA LYS A 429 27.63 -2.08 -39.34
C LYS A 429 29.06 -2.60 -39.16
N MET A 430 29.20 -3.83 -38.66
CA MET A 430 30.50 -4.49 -38.46
C MET A 430 30.88 -5.40 -39.63
N ASN A 431 29.93 -5.71 -40.51
CA ASN A 431 30.16 -6.24 -41.85
C ASN A 431 30.06 -5.11 -42.86
#